data_AF-A0A817FCA0-F1
#
_entry.id   AF-A0A817FCA0-F1
#
_cell.length_a   1.000
_cell.length_b   1.000
_cell.length_c   1.000
_cell.angle_alpha   90.00
_cell.angle_beta   90.00
_cell.angle_gamma   90.00
#
_symmetry.space_group_name_H-M   'P 1'
#
loop_
_entity.id
_entity.type
_entity.pdbx_description
1 polymer ?
#
loop_
_entity_poly.entity_id
_entity_poly.type
_entity_poly.pdbx_seq_one_letter_code
_entity_poly.pdbx_strand_id
1 'polypeptide(L)'
;MNNGQCKAIGRENFTCNCIKTGYQGAFCEQGCYDTDDPCQNGGSCIDNQCWCSSSTKGDFCEIVDNKYSANSQIHKENSPLKIWLIIVLCTVSIIIIVGLIYSRKKLFKTREQRRNSIDYAFNHKSNEKQSNENLESDSVSLALSQASQNTKFIQE
;
A
#
# COMPACT_ATOMS: atom_id res chain seq x y z
N MET A 1 -54.86 -5.04 -21.11
CA MET A 1 -54.75 -6.37 -20.46
C MET A 1 -53.38 -6.46 -19.80
N ASN A 2 -53.07 -7.55 -19.08
CA ASN A 2 -51.73 -7.86 -18.54
C ASN A 2 -50.99 -6.67 -17.91
N ASN A 3 -51.71 -5.91 -17.08
CA ASN A 3 -51.20 -4.74 -16.35
C ASN A 3 -50.64 -3.58 -17.22
N GLY A 4 -50.92 -3.57 -18.53
CA GLY A 4 -50.58 -2.46 -19.42
C GLY A 4 -51.28 -1.16 -19.05
N GLN A 5 -50.57 -0.04 -19.16
CA GLN A 5 -51.10 1.28 -18.84
C GLN A 5 -51.74 1.93 -20.07
N CYS A 6 -53.07 1.94 -20.12
CA CYS A 6 -53.81 2.48 -21.26
C CYS A 6 -54.31 3.90 -21.01
N LYS A 7 -54.15 4.77 -22.00
CA LYS A 7 -54.68 6.15 -21.99
C LYS A 7 -55.56 6.39 -23.21
N ALA A 8 -56.69 7.06 -23.01
CA ALA A 8 -57.53 7.52 -24.10
C ALA A 8 -56.80 8.63 -24.89
N ILE A 9 -56.85 8.55 -26.22
CA ILE A 9 -56.33 9.58 -27.15
C ILE A 9 -57.45 10.21 -27.99
N GLY A 10 -58.69 9.72 -27.84
CA GLY A 10 -59.89 10.26 -28.48
C GLY A 10 -61.16 9.68 -27.83
N ARG A 11 -62.33 9.99 -28.40
CA ARG A 11 -63.62 9.49 -27.88
C ARG A 11 -63.78 7.96 -27.99
N GLU A 12 -63.15 7.35 -28.99
CA GLU A 12 -63.20 5.90 -29.24
C GLU A 12 -61.82 5.26 -29.41
N ASN A 13 -60.74 6.05 -29.26
CA ASN A 13 -59.37 5.60 -29.44
C ASN A 13 -58.60 5.65 -28.11
N PHE A 14 -57.80 4.62 -27.86
CA PHE A 14 -56.88 4.54 -26.74
C PHE A 14 -55.54 3.99 -27.23
N THR A 15 -54.49 4.18 -26.43
CA THR A 15 -53.18 3.58 -26.64
C THR A 15 -52.70 2.98 -25.32
N CYS A 16 -52.15 1.78 -25.37
CA CYS A 16 -51.61 1.08 -24.21
C CYS A 16 -50.09 1.12 -24.22
N ASN A 17 -49.51 1.43 -23.07
CA ASN A 17 -48.10 1.25 -22.81
C ASN A 17 -47.90 -0.12 -22.16
N CYS A 18 -47.22 -1.01 -22.89
CA CYS A 18 -46.87 -2.35 -22.44
C CYS A 18 -45.42 -2.45 -21.92
N ILE A 19 -44.69 -1.34 -21.87
CA ILE A 19 -43.33 -1.30 -21.32
C ILE A 19 -43.38 -1.81 -19.87
N LYS A 20 -42.50 -2.77 -19.56
CA LYS A 20 -42.36 -3.52 -18.29
C LYS A 20 -43.40 -4.60 -18.00
N THR A 21 -44.33 -4.91 -18.90
CA THR A 21 -45.26 -6.03 -18.68
C THR A 21 -44.72 -7.36 -19.20
N GLY A 22 -43.77 -7.34 -20.14
CA GLY A 22 -43.33 -8.51 -20.89
C GLY A 22 -44.24 -8.89 -22.07
N TYR A 23 -45.30 -8.11 -22.30
CA TYR A 23 -46.27 -8.34 -23.38
C TYR A 23 -46.23 -7.23 -24.43
N GLN A 24 -46.71 -7.53 -25.62
CA GLN A 24 -46.85 -6.62 -26.76
C GLN A 24 -48.27 -6.65 -27.34
N GLY A 25 -48.49 -5.90 -28.42
CA GLY A 25 -49.81 -5.73 -29.05
C GLY A 25 -50.54 -4.47 -28.57
N ALA A 26 -51.67 -4.16 -29.20
CA ALA A 26 -52.41 -2.92 -28.96
C ALA A 26 -53.02 -2.87 -27.54
N PHE A 27 -53.22 -4.03 -26.91
CA PHE A 27 -53.83 -4.21 -25.60
C PHE A 27 -52.88 -4.91 -24.60
N CYS A 28 -51.60 -5.10 -24.97
CA CYS A 28 -50.63 -5.90 -24.23
C CYS A 28 -51.07 -7.36 -24.09
N GLU A 29 -51.69 -7.91 -25.12
CA GLU A 29 -52.33 -9.23 -25.14
C GLU A 29 -51.40 -10.35 -25.63
N GLN A 30 -50.29 -10.02 -26.28
CA GLN A 30 -49.38 -10.98 -26.91
C GLN A 30 -48.16 -11.20 -26.02
N GLY A 31 -47.96 -12.43 -25.53
CA GLY A 31 -46.77 -12.82 -24.78
C GLY A 31 -45.59 -13.16 -25.68
N CYS A 32 -44.42 -13.44 -25.10
CA CYS A 32 -43.24 -13.78 -25.90
C CYS A 32 -43.32 -15.15 -26.61
N TYR A 33 -44.25 -16.01 -26.25
CA TYR A 33 -44.52 -17.27 -27.00
C TYR A 33 -45.56 -17.12 -28.12
N ASP A 34 -46.34 -16.05 -28.15
CA ASP A 34 -47.47 -15.90 -29.09
C ASP A 34 -47.02 -15.39 -30.48
N THR A 35 -45.79 -14.90 -30.57
CA THR A 35 -45.17 -14.37 -31.79
C THR A 35 -43.87 -15.10 -32.10
N ASP A 36 -43.27 -14.89 -33.28
CA ASP A 36 -41.91 -15.32 -33.62
C ASP A 36 -40.90 -14.75 -32.59
N ASP A 37 -40.75 -15.42 -31.44
CA ASP A 37 -39.95 -15.06 -30.24
C ASP A 37 -39.44 -13.60 -30.22
N PRO A 38 -40.14 -12.67 -29.54
CA PRO A 38 -39.76 -11.26 -29.55
C PRO A 38 -38.49 -11.00 -28.73
N CYS A 39 -37.96 -11.99 -28.01
CA CYS A 39 -36.71 -11.85 -27.27
C CYS A 39 -35.53 -11.80 -28.23
N GLN A 40 -34.91 -10.63 -28.34
CA GLN A 40 -33.79 -10.41 -29.24
C GLN A 40 -32.46 -10.86 -28.64
N ASN A 41 -31.42 -10.91 -29.47
CA ASN A 41 -30.02 -11.13 -29.06
C ASN A 41 -29.79 -12.38 -28.18
N GLY A 42 -30.53 -13.46 -28.46
CA GLY A 42 -30.41 -14.73 -27.74
C GLY A 42 -30.98 -14.70 -26.32
N GLY A 43 -31.94 -13.82 -26.05
CA GLY A 43 -32.75 -13.90 -24.83
C GLY A 43 -33.68 -15.12 -24.86
N SER A 44 -33.98 -15.67 -23.68
CA SER A 44 -34.93 -16.78 -23.53
C SER A 44 -36.28 -16.28 -23.03
N CYS A 45 -37.36 -16.62 -23.72
CA CYS A 45 -38.72 -16.41 -23.20
C CYS A 45 -39.00 -17.41 -22.07
N ILE A 46 -39.38 -16.92 -20.88
CA ILE A 46 -39.86 -17.73 -19.74
C ILE A 46 -41.00 -16.95 -19.08
N ASP A 47 -42.16 -17.59 -18.88
CA ASP A 47 -43.35 -16.98 -18.26
C ASP A 47 -43.77 -15.63 -18.88
N ASN A 48 -43.69 -15.52 -20.21
CA ASN A 48 -43.96 -14.29 -20.97
C ASN A 48 -43.03 -13.11 -20.61
N GLN A 49 -41.83 -13.40 -20.13
CA GLN A 49 -40.77 -12.41 -19.90
C GLN A 49 -39.48 -12.83 -20.58
N CYS A 50 -38.80 -11.89 -21.23
CA CYS A 50 -37.48 -12.15 -21.82
C CYS A 50 -36.38 -12.14 -20.76
N TRP A 51 -35.63 -13.23 -20.70
CA TRP A 51 -34.43 -13.38 -19.90
C TRP A 51 -33.20 -13.10 -20.76
N CYS A 52 -32.61 -11.93 -20.54
CA CYS A 52 -31.50 -11.45 -21.37
C CYS A 52 -30.16 -12.09 -20.99
N SER A 53 -29.30 -12.24 -22.01
CA SER A 53 -27.90 -12.61 -21.83
C SER A 53 -27.12 -11.52 -21.08
N SER A 54 -25.95 -11.86 -20.52
CA SER A 54 -25.16 -10.95 -19.66
C SER A 54 -24.75 -9.62 -20.31
N SER A 55 -24.79 -9.54 -21.64
CA SER A 55 -24.44 -8.37 -22.44
C SER A 55 -25.64 -7.61 -23.02
N THR A 56 -26.88 -7.97 -22.67
CA THR A 56 -28.10 -7.36 -23.24
C THR A 56 -29.12 -7.01 -22.17
N LYS A 57 -29.96 -6.01 -22.45
CA LYS A 57 -30.95 -5.41 -21.55
C LYS A 57 -32.17 -4.96 -22.36
N GLY A 58 -33.19 -4.50 -21.65
CA GLY A 58 -34.48 -4.12 -22.23
C GLY A 58 -35.55 -5.18 -21.95
N ASP A 59 -36.80 -4.85 -22.18
CA ASP A 59 -37.92 -5.76 -21.94
C ASP A 59 -37.92 -6.92 -22.95
N PHE A 60 -37.29 -6.72 -24.11
CA PHE A 60 -37.14 -7.68 -25.20
C PHE A 60 -35.68 -7.94 -25.55
N CYS A 61 -34.76 -7.63 -24.62
CA CYS A 61 -33.31 -7.79 -24.82
C CYS A 61 -32.75 -7.04 -26.03
N GLU A 62 -33.42 -5.97 -26.46
CA GLU A 62 -33.11 -5.16 -27.65
C GLU A 62 -31.92 -4.22 -27.45
N ILE A 63 -31.55 -3.94 -26.20
CA ILE A 63 -30.45 -3.04 -25.85
C ILE A 63 -29.19 -3.86 -25.64
N VAL A 64 -28.25 -3.79 -26.58
CA VAL A 64 -26.90 -4.34 -26.39
C VAL A 64 -26.11 -3.43 -25.45
N ASP A 65 -25.68 -3.95 -24.30
CA ASP A 65 -24.80 -3.26 -23.38
C ASP A 65 -23.39 -3.20 -23.99
N ASN A 66 -23.14 -2.15 -24.77
CA ASN A 66 -21.87 -1.88 -25.45
C ASN A 66 -20.68 -1.72 -24.51
N LYS A 67 -20.86 -1.82 -23.18
CA LYS A 67 -19.74 -2.00 -22.24
C LYS A 67 -18.87 -3.23 -22.55
N TYR A 68 -19.39 -4.19 -23.32
CA TYR A 68 -18.61 -5.36 -23.80
C TYR A 68 -18.23 -5.30 -25.29
N SER A 69 -18.72 -4.31 -26.06
CA SER A 69 -18.42 -4.18 -27.49
C SER A 69 -17.51 -3.00 -27.84
N ALA A 70 -17.24 -2.10 -26.89
CA ALA A 70 -16.06 -1.26 -26.93
C ALA A 70 -14.91 -2.04 -26.27
N ASN A 71 -14.07 -2.67 -27.10
CA ASN A 71 -12.67 -3.02 -26.86
C ASN A 71 -12.28 -3.09 -25.36
N SER A 72 -11.97 -4.30 -24.85
CA SER A 72 -11.34 -4.57 -23.56
C SER A 72 -10.23 -3.57 -23.20
N GLN A 73 -10.61 -2.40 -22.69
CA GLN A 73 -9.73 -1.47 -22.02
C GLN A 73 -9.71 -1.92 -20.57
N ILE A 74 -8.67 -2.67 -20.26
CA ILE A 74 -8.16 -2.90 -18.92
C ILE A 74 -7.88 -1.53 -18.29
N HIS A 75 -8.91 -0.82 -17.82
CA HIS A 75 -8.77 0.49 -17.19
C HIS A 75 -9.71 0.60 -15.99
N LYS A 76 -9.26 -0.11 -14.95
CA LYS A 76 -9.12 0.36 -13.57
C LYS A 76 -10.38 0.91 -12.91
N GLU A 77 -10.89 0.10 -11.99
CA GLU A 77 -11.42 0.58 -10.70
C GLU A 77 -10.31 1.25 -9.86
N ASN A 78 -9.62 2.26 -10.40
CA ASN A 78 -8.73 3.12 -9.63
C ASN A 78 -9.31 4.52 -9.66
N SER A 79 -10.19 4.79 -8.69
CA SER A 79 -10.55 6.15 -8.35
C SER A 79 -9.27 6.97 -8.15
N PRO A 80 -9.11 8.15 -8.79
CA PRO A 80 -7.89 8.96 -8.69
C PRO A 80 -7.50 9.30 -7.24
N LEU A 81 -8.50 9.32 -6.35
CA LEU A 81 -8.33 9.48 -4.91
C LEU A 81 -7.52 8.34 -4.25
N LYS A 82 -7.73 7.08 -4.66
CA LYS A 82 -7.01 5.93 -4.09
C LYS A 82 -5.52 5.96 -4.45
N ILE A 83 -5.19 6.35 -5.68
CA ILE A 83 -3.80 6.48 -6.13
C ILE A 83 -3.08 7.59 -5.36
N TRP A 84 -3.75 8.74 -5.18
CA TRP A 84 -3.16 9.87 -4.47
C TRP A 84 -2.89 9.54 -2.99
N LEU A 85 -3.79 8.80 -2.32
CA LEU A 85 -3.59 8.33 -0.95
C LEU A 85 -2.33 7.44 -0.81
N ILE A 86 -2.10 6.52 -1.74
CA ILE A 86 -0.93 5.63 -1.70
C ILE A 86 0.37 6.44 -1.82
N ILE A 87 0.42 7.44 -2.72
CA ILE A 87 1.61 8.28 -2.90
C ILE A 87 1.92 9.04 -1.61
N VAL A 88 0.90 9.64 -0.98
CA VAL A 88 1.07 10.39 0.28
C VAL A 88 1.55 9.48 1.42
N LEU A 89 1.01 8.26 1.51
CA LEU A 89 1.45 7.29 2.53
C LEU A 89 2.91 6.84 2.32
N CYS A 90 3.31 6.62 1.06
CA CYS A 90 4.69 6.27 0.72
C CYS A 90 5.66 7.41 1.05
N THR A 91 5.33 8.66 0.73
CA THR A 91 6.21 9.81 1.01
C THR A 91 6.37 10.04 2.51
N VAL A 92 5.28 9.95 3.28
CA VAL A 92 5.33 10.06 4.75
C VAL A 92 6.18 8.94 5.34
N SER A 93 6.02 7.70 4.87
CA SER A 93 6.81 6.56 5.34
C SER A 93 8.31 6.74 5.06
N ILE A 94 8.67 7.24 3.87
CA ILE A 94 10.07 7.52 3.52
C ILE A 94 10.65 8.61 4.42
N ILE A 95 9.90 9.70 4.67
CA ILE A 95 10.35 10.80 5.55
C ILE A 95 10.60 10.27 6.96
N ILE A 96 9.72 9.42 7.49
CA ILE A 96 9.90 8.79 8.81
C ILE A 96 11.16 7.92 8.82
N ILE A 97 11.35 7.06 7.82
CA ILE A 97 12.53 6.19 7.73
C ILE A 97 13.82 7.02 7.65
N VAL A 98 13.86 8.05 6.81
CA VAL A 98 15.02 8.96 6.70
C VAL A 98 15.26 9.68 8.02
N GLY A 99 14.20 10.14 8.70
CA GLY A 99 14.28 10.74 10.03
C GLY A 99 14.82 9.79 11.09
N LEU A 100 14.43 8.51 11.05
CA LEU A 100 14.96 7.46 11.93
C LEU A 100 16.44 7.17 11.64
N ILE A 101 16.84 7.11 10.37
CA ILE A 101 18.24 6.94 9.98
C ILE A 101 19.07 8.15 10.43
N TYR A 102 18.58 9.36 10.21
CA TYR A 102 19.26 10.60 10.60
C TYR A 102 19.38 10.71 12.11
N SER A 103 18.30 10.43 12.86
CA SER A 103 18.34 10.45 14.33
C SER A 103 19.30 9.40 14.89
N ARG A 104 19.36 8.20 14.28
CA ARG A 104 20.35 7.18 14.63
C ARG A 104 21.77 7.60 14.28
N LYS A 105 22.01 8.23 13.12
CA LYS A 105 23.32 8.77 12.73
C LYS A 105 23.75 9.93 13.63
N LYS A 106 22.83 10.82 14.02
CA LYS A 106 23.09 11.91 14.96
C LYS A 106 23.50 11.37 16.32
N LEU A 107 22.76 10.37 16.82
CA LEU A 107 23.11 9.69 18.07
C LEU A 107 24.44 8.94 17.96
N PHE A 108 24.73 8.31 16.82
CA PHE A 108 26.01 7.64 16.58
C PHE A 108 27.17 8.62 16.59
N LYS A 109 27.07 9.78 15.92
CA LYS A 109 28.11 10.82 15.91
C LYS A 109 28.42 11.34 17.32
N THR A 110 27.39 11.55 18.15
CA THR A 110 27.58 11.96 19.55
C THR A 110 28.17 10.83 20.42
N ARG A 111 27.88 9.56 20.12
CA ARG A 111 28.47 8.40 20.81
C ARG A 111 29.92 8.16 20.40
N GLU A 112 30.24 8.39 19.14
CA GLU A 112 31.59 8.27 18.59
C GLU A 112 32.54 9.29 19.23
N GLN A 113 32.13 10.56 19.33
CA GLN A 113 32.92 11.58 20.05
C GLN A 113 33.15 11.23 21.54
N ARG A 114 32.15 10.62 22.20
CA ARG A 114 32.29 10.16 23.59
C ARG A 114 33.21 8.94 23.72
N ARG A 115 33.21 8.00 22.77
CA ARG A 115 34.14 6.86 22.79
C ARG A 115 35.58 7.31 22.60
N ASN A 116 35.85 8.14 21.59
CA ASN A 116 37.21 8.60 21.31
C ASN A 116 37.83 9.39 22.48
N SER A 117 37.02 10.15 23.22
CA SER A 117 37.49 10.87 24.42
C SER A 117 37.77 9.94 25.61
N ILE A 118 36.99 8.88 25.79
CA ILE A 118 37.24 7.86 26.82
C ILE A 118 38.51 7.07 26.47
N ASP A 119 38.68 6.67 25.21
CA ASP A 119 39.87 5.93 24.75
C ASP A 119 41.14 6.77 24.95
N TYR A 120 41.09 8.07 24.65
CA TYR A 120 42.19 8.99 24.91
C TYR A 120 42.54 9.06 26.41
N ALA A 121 41.53 9.22 27.29
CA ALA A 121 41.75 9.30 28.73
C ALA A 121 42.31 7.99 29.32
N PHE A 122 41.85 6.83 28.83
CA PHE A 122 42.35 5.53 29.25
C PHE A 122 43.82 5.33 28.84
N ASN A 123 44.14 5.62 27.57
CA ASN A 123 45.50 5.49 27.05
C ASN A 123 46.48 6.43 27.78
N HIS A 124 46.07 7.68 28.05
CA HIS A 124 46.89 8.61 28.85
C HIS A 124 47.22 8.03 30.23
N LYS A 125 46.21 7.52 30.94
CA LYS A 125 46.38 6.95 32.28
C LYS A 125 47.25 5.68 32.27
N SER A 126 47.15 4.87 31.22
CA SER A 126 48.00 3.68 31.04
C SER A 126 49.46 4.07 30.84
N ASN A 127 49.72 5.06 29.98
CA ASN A 127 51.08 5.54 29.70
C ASN A 127 51.71 6.17 30.95
N GLU A 128 50.96 6.98 31.70
CA GLU A 128 51.42 7.58 32.95
C GLU A 128 51.80 6.51 33.99
N LYS A 129 50.98 5.46 34.12
CA LYS A 129 51.26 4.34 35.02
C LYS A 129 52.56 3.63 34.63
N GLN A 130 52.75 3.36 33.34
CA GLN A 130 53.95 2.69 32.85
C GLN A 130 55.21 3.56 33.00
N SER A 131 55.10 4.88 32.80
CA SER A 131 56.21 5.81 33.08
C SER A 131 56.61 5.78 34.56
N ASN A 132 55.65 5.77 35.47
CA ASN A 132 55.92 5.70 36.91
C ASN A 132 56.54 4.36 37.32
N GLU A 133 56.08 3.24 36.75
CA GLU A 133 56.68 1.92 36.97
C GLU A 133 58.13 1.86 36.48
N ASN A 134 58.44 2.48 35.33
CA ASN A 134 59.81 2.58 34.82
C ASN A 134 60.71 3.44 35.73
N LEU A 135 60.22 4.60 36.17
CA LEU A 135 60.94 5.49 37.10
C LEU A 135 61.24 4.78 38.43
N GLU A 136 60.30 4.00 38.95
CA GLU A 136 60.48 3.21 40.17
C GLU A 136 61.55 2.13 39.97
N SER A 137 61.49 1.39 38.85
CA SER A 137 62.51 0.39 38.49
C SER A 137 63.92 0.99 38.37
N ASP A 138 64.04 2.15 37.71
CA ASP A 138 65.32 2.84 37.55
C ASP A 138 65.89 3.28 38.90
N SER A 139 65.05 3.81 39.80
CA SER A 139 65.47 4.23 41.14
C SER A 139 65.98 3.06 42.00
N VAL A 140 65.32 1.89 41.94
CA VAL A 140 65.75 0.67 42.64
C VAL A 140 67.08 0.17 42.09
N SER A 141 67.25 0.17 40.76
CA SER A 141 68.50 -0.25 40.12
C SER A 141 69.70 0.62 40.55
N LEU A 142 69.48 1.94 40.67
CA LEU A 142 70.51 2.89 41.11
C LEU A 142 70.89 2.67 42.57
N ALA A 143 69.90 2.47 43.45
CA ALA A 143 70.13 2.21 44.87
C ALA A 143 70.92 0.90 45.11
N LEU A 144 70.60 -0.16 44.36
CA LEU A 144 71.34 -1.44 44.42
C LEU A 144 72.79 -1.27 43.96
N SER A 145 73.03 -0.48 42.90
CA SER A 145 74.38 -0.18 42.42
C SER A 145 75.21 0.57 43.46
N GLN A 146 74.64 1.59 44.11
CA GLN A 146 75.31 2.35 45.18
C GLN A 146 75.60 1.48 46.42
N ALA A 147 74.66 0.63 46.83
CA ALA A 147 74.85 -0.29 47.94
C ALA A 147 75.99 -1.30 47.68
N SER A 148 76.09 -1.81 46.44
CA SER A 148 77.18 -2.70 46.02
C SER A 148 78.55 -2.02 46.08
N GLN A 149 78.63 -0.74 45.71
CA GLN A 149 79.88 0.04 45.82
C GLN A 149 80.28 0.30 47.28
N ASN A 150 79.35 0.70 48.14
CA ASN A 150 79.64 0.98 49.56
C ASN A 150 80.07 -0.27 50.34
N THR A 151 79.54 -1.45 49.99
CA THR A 151 79.92 -2.71 50.65
C THR A 151 81.39 -3.08 50.39
N LYS A 152 81.94 -2.70 49.22
CA LYS A 152 83.36 -2.91 48.90
C LYS A 152 84.31 -2.02 49.70
N PHE A 153 83.87 -0.85 50.17
CA PHE A 153 84.70 0.09 50.94
C PHE A 153 84.79 -0.21 52.44
N ILE A 154 83.94 -1.10 52.98
CA ILE A 154 83.95 -1.46 54.42
C ILE A 154 84.86 -2.68 54.69
N GLN A 155 85.41 -3.30 53.63
CA GLN A 155 86.29 -4.48 53.72
C GLN A 155 87.79 -4.15 53.59
N GLU A 156 88.18 -2.87 53.61
CA GLU A 156 89.58 -2.39 53.75
C GLU A 156 89.73 -1.58 55.04
#